data_AF-A0A5B6YSM0-F1
#
_entry.id   AF-A0A5B6YSM0-F1
#
_cell.length_a   1.000
_cell.length_b   1.000
_cell.length_c   1.000
_cell.angle_alpha   90.00
_cell.angle_beta   90.00
_cell.angle_gamma   90.00
#
_symmetry.space_group_name_H-M   'P 1'
#
loop_
_entity.id
_entity.type
_entity.pdbx_description
1 polymer ?
#
loop_
_entity_poly.entity_id
_entity_poly.type
_entity_poly.pdbx_seq_one_letter_code
_entity_poly.pdbx_strand_id
1 'polypeptide(L)'
;GKDMKVGGGLVSRGPRAAAFPPLLLGRRRATFRCYSSSSSTDHVSFIKDVAATQPPEHLHHLLKMLQVRGEPIISPGAKQNLIPLAIPLSENSAGSVTALLRWPTAPPGMEMPVVEVRKHGVWLLAKNVDQYIHRILVEEDANNSRKSNYELFHASADAGEKLYKKGDFAESQISNLDVYLLRKVGLFPDILERKVKHHFEKGDQVSALVTGEFYTKKEHFPGFGRPFVFNAEVLLKFVEIFPYFVQKVSVY
;
A
#
# COMPACT_ATOMS: atom_id res chain seq x y z
N GLY A 1 6.29 93.64 -28.48
CA GLY A 1 7.00 92.64 -29.29
C GLY A 1 8.48 92.87 -29.15
N LYS A 2 9.22 91.87 -28.70
CA LYS A 2 10.69 91.84 -28.72
C LYS A 2 11.14 90.40 -28.86
N ASP A 3 12.12 90.24 -29.73
CA ASP A 3 12.52 89.02 -30.39
C ASP A 3 13.38 88.08 -29.54
N MET A 4 13.29 86.80 -29.94
CA MET A 4 14.34 85.77 -30.10
C MET A 4 15.63 85.90 -29.26
N LYS A 5 16.11 84.78 -28.67
CA LYS A 5 16.92 83.73 -29.37
C LYS A 5 17.56 82.73 -28.38
N VAL A 6 17.36 81.44 -28.68
CA VAL A 6 18.25 80.25 -28.55
C VAL A 6 19.04 79.99 -27.26
N GLY A 7 18.91 78.76 -26.75
CA GLY A 7 19.93 78.07 -25.96
C GLY A 7 19.59 76.60 -25.76
N GLY A 8 20.29 75.70 -26.47
CA GLY A 8 20.08 74.26 -26.38
C GLY A 8 20.66 73.63 -25.11
N GLY A 9 20.20 72.42 -24.81
CA GLY A 9 20.74 71.60 -23.72
C GLY A 9 19.96 70.29 -23.59
N LEU A 10 20.48 69.23 -24.21
CA LEU A 10 20.01 67.85 -24.08
C LEU A 10 20.27 67.35 -22.65
N VAL A 11 19.23 67.02 -21.89
CA VAL A 11 19.36 66.31 -20.60
C VAL A 11 18.68 64.95 -20.72
N SER A 12 19.50 63.91 -20.78
CA SER A 12 19.10 62.53 -20.58
C SER A 12 18.59 62.34 -19.15
N ARG A 13 17.35 61.88 -18.98
CA ARG A 13 16.80 61.48 -17.68
C ARG A 13 16.10 60.14 -17.85
N GLY A 14 16.71 59.10 -17.26
CA GLY A 14 16.26 57.71 -17.37
C GLY A 14 14.86 57.45 -16.77
N PRO A 15 14.18 56.36 -17.17
CA PRO A 15 12.84 56.07 -16.70
C PRO A 15 12.85 55.49 -15.29
N ARG A 16 11.98 56.06 -14.45
CA ARG A 16 11.63 55.58 -13.10
C ARG A 16 11.01 54.18 -13.19
N ALA A 17 11.59 53.22 -12.47
CA ALA A 17 11.02 51.91 -12.24
C ALA A 17 9.76 52.02 -11.36
N ALA A 18 8.68 51.38 -11.79
CA ALA A 18 7.46 51.20 -11.00
C ALA A 18 7.72 50.18 -9.89
N ALA A 19 7.48 50.58 -8.64
CA ALA A 19 7.56 49.72 -7.48
C ALA A 19 6.30 48.83 -7.40
N PHE A 20 6.49 47.51 -7.52
CA PHE A 20 5.48 46.53 -7.13
C PHE A 20 5.64 46.22 -5.63
N PRO A 21 4.54 46.04 -4.87
CA PRO A 21 4.63 45.70 -3.45
C PRO A 21 5.16 44.26 -3.31
N PRO A 22 6.04 43.97 -2.34
CA PRO A 22 6.46 42.61 -2.08
C PRO A 22 5.32 41.90 -1.35
N LEU A 23 4.61 41.00 -2.04
CA LEU A 23 3.82 39.98 -1.37
C LEU A 23 4.82 39.06 -0.66
N LEU A 24 4.98 39.28 0.65
CA LEU A 24 5.67 38.38 1.54
C LEU A 24 4.91 37.04 1.57
N LEU A 25 5.23 36.15 0.63
CA LEU A 25 4.99 34.72 0.77
C LEU A 25 5.88 34.24 1.93
N GLY A 26 5.34 34.38 3.13
CA GLY A 26 5.89 33.80 4.33
C GLY A 26 6.06 32.30 4.11
N ARG A 27 7.30 31.90 3.80
CA ARG A 27 7.73 30.51 3.71
C ARG A 27 7.70 29.95 5.12
N ARG A 28 6.50 29.61 5.61
CA ARG A 28 6.33 28.81 6.83
C ARG A 28 6.90 27.43 6.54
N ARG A 29 8.17 27.26 6.91
CA ARG A 29 8.79 25.95 7.07
C ARG A 29 7.91 25.23 8.09
N ALA A 30 7.13 24.25 7.64
CA ALA A 30 6.34 23.42 8.52
C ALA A 30 7.33 22.67 9.43
N THR A 31 7.53 23.19 10.63
CA THR A 31 8.15 22.46 11.73
C THR A 31 7.24 21.28 12.01
N PHE A 32 7.69 20.08 11.64
CA PHE A 32 7.08 18.82 12.02
C PHE A 32 7.06 18.76 13.54
N ARG A 33 5.90 19.07 14.11
CA ARG A 33 5.64 18.90 15.53
C ARG A 33 5.11 17.48 15.68
N CYS A 34 5.89 16.62 16.33
CA CYS A 34 5.46 15.26 16.66
C CYS A 34 4.27 15.35 17.63
N TYR A 35 3.06 15.17 17.12
CA TYR A 35 1.87 14.96 17.91
C TYR A 35 1.51 13.47 17.87
N SER A 36 2.01 12.71 18.82
CA SER A 36 1.76 11.26 18.89
C SER A 36 0.28 10.89 19.15
N SER A 37 -0.59 11.86 19.46
CA SER A 37 -2.05 11.65 19.61
C SER A 37 -2.90 12.16 18.42
N SER A 38 -2.33 12.87 17.45
CA SER A 38 -3.11 13.50 16.36
C SER A 38 -3.19 12.69 15.08
N SER A 39 -2.22 11.79 14.86
CA SER A 39 -2.05 11.15 13.56
C SER A 39 -3.24 10.28 13.15
N SER A 40 -3.88 9.54 14.07
CA SER A 40 -5.04 8.72 13.75
C SER A 40 -6.27 9.55 13.39
N THR A 41 -6.52 10.65 14.10
CA THR A 41 -7.64 11.56 13.83
C THR A 41 -7.47 12.24 12.46
N ASP A 42 -6.24 12.63 12.11
CA ASP A 42 -5.95 13.26 10.82
C ASP A 42 -6.28 12.33 9.64
N HIS A 43 -5.96 11.03 9.73
CA HIS A 43 -6.29 10.06 8.69
C HIS A 43 -7.80 9.86 8.55
N VAL A 44 -8.51 9.73 9.67
CA VAL A 44 -9.97 9.53 9.66
C VAL A 44 -10.67 10.75 9.04
N SER A 45 -10.31 11.96 9.46
CA SER A 45 -10.84 13.20 8.88
C SER A 45 -10.50 13.32 7.40
N PHE A 46 -9.25 13.03 6.99
CA PHE A 46 -8.87 13.08 5.58
C PHE A 46 -9.69 12.12 4.72
N ILE A 47 -9.91 10.89 5.19
CA ILE A 47 -10.70 9.90 4.45
C ILE A 47 -12.15 10.36 4.29
N LYS A 48 -12.74 10.89 5.36
CA LYS A 48 -14.12 11.37 5.35
C LYS A 48 -14.29 12.62 4.47
N ASP A 49 -13.41 13.61 4.66
CA ASP A 49 -13.61 14.96 4.12
C ASP A 49 -12.97 15.14 2.73
N VAL A 50 -11.84 14.46 2.46
CA VAL A 50 -11.10 14.58 1.19
C VAL A 50 -11.34 13.37 0.29
N ALA A 51 -11.28 12.15 0.83
CA ALA A 51 -11.47 10.94 0.03
C ALA A 51 -12.96 10.60 -0.19
N ALA A 52 -13.86 11.33 0.49
CA ALA A 52 -15.31 11.22 0.41
C ALA A 52 -15.81 9.76 0.55
N THR A 53 -15.26 9.03 1.52
CA THR A 53 -15.59 7.63 1.78
C THR A 53 -15.63 7.35 3.28
N GLN A 54 -16.13 6.17 3.66
CA GLN A 54 -16.16 5.75 5.06
C GLN A 54 -14.77 5.29 5.52
N PRO A 55 -14.24 5.85 6.63
CA PRO A 55 -13.01 5.37 7.24
C PRO A 55 -13.13 3.92 7.73
N PRO A 56 -12.10 3.07 7.57
CA PRO A 56 -12.10 1.73 8.15
C PRO A 56 -12.15 1.77 9.68
N GLU A 57 -12.95 0.90 10.28
CA GLU A 57 -13.21 0.86 11.73
C GLU A 57 -11.91 0.78 12.55
N HIS A 58 -11.04 -0.17 12.20
CA HIS A 58 -9.82 -0.44 12.96
C HIS A 58 -8.57 0.30 12.43
N LEU A 59 -8.73 1.36 11.63
CA LEU A 59 -7.61 2.11 11.04
C LEU A 59 -6.62 2.63 12.10
N HIS A 60 -7.14 3.14 13.22
CA HIS A 60 -6.32 3.67 14.29
C HIS A 60 -5.48 2.58 14.98
N HIS A 61 -5.98 1.35 15.08
CA HIS A 61 -5.23 0.19 15.57
C HIS A 61 -4.10 -0.16 14.60
N LEU A 62 -4.39 -0.20 13.30
CA LEU A 62 -3.37 -0.45 12.29
C LEU A 62 -2.24 0.59 12.35
N LEU A 63 -2.56 1.88 12.46
CA LEU A 63 -1.54 2.93 12.59
C LEU A 63 -0.63 2.73 13.82
N LYS A 64 -1.19 2.34 14.97
CA LYS A 64 -0.40 2.02 16.16
C LYS A 64 0.50 0.80 15.93
N MET A 65 -0.02 -0.24 15.27
CA MET A 65 0.75 -1.45 14.97
C MET A 65 1.92 -1.17 14.01
N LEU A 66 1.71 -0.34 12.99
CA LEU A 66 2.78 0.10 12.08
C LEU A 66 3.86 0.90 12.82
N GLN A 67 3.45 1.76 13.76
CA GLN A 67 4.40 2.49 14.60
C GLN A 67 5.21 1.57 15.51
N VAL A 68 4.59 0.55 16.12
CA VAL A 68 5.28 -0.46 16.95
C VAL A 68 6.26 -1.30 16.11
N ARG A 69 5.97 -1.52 14.82
CA ARG A 69 6.92 -2.13 13.87
C ARG A 69 8.12 -1.24 13.53
N GLY A 70 8.16 -0.02 14.05
CA GLY A 70 9.21 0.96 13.75
C GLY A 70 9.00 1.70 12.43
N GLU A 71 7.80 1.61 11.83
CA GLU A 71 7.48 2.33 10.61
C GLU A 71 6.96 3.74 10.95
N PRO A 72 7.66 4.83 10.55
CA PRO A 72 7.19 6.18 10.79
C PRO A 72 5.84 6.43 10.10
N ILE A 73 4.91 7.04 10.83
CA ILE A 73 3.59 7.42 10.32
C ILE A 73 3.72 8.64 9.41
N ILE A 74 3.13 8.54 8.21
CA ILE A 74 3.11 9.61 7.21
C ILE A 74 1.79 10.35 7.29
N SER A 75 1.79 11.66 7.00
CA SER A 75 0.54 12.43 6.89
C SER A 75 -0.28 11.97 5.68
N PRO A 76 -1.62 11.82 5.78
CA PRO A 76 -2.46 11.39 4.66
C PRO A 76 -2.43 12.37 3.47
N GLY A 77 -2.02 13.63 3.69
CA GLY A 77 -1.83 14.64 2.65
C GLY A 77 -0.46 14.60 1.95
N ALA A 78 0.50 13.81 2.44
CA ALA A 78 1.84 13.74 1.88
C ALA A 78 1.87 12.87 0.61
N LYS A 79 1.41 13.44 -0.51
CA LYS A 79 1.25 12.74 -1.80
C LYS A 79 2.50 12.76 -2.69
N GLN A 80 3.66 13.17 -2.18
CA GLN A 80 4.86 13.27 -3.01
C GLN A 80 5.31 11.86 -3.45
N ASN A 81 5.49 11.67 -4.76
CA ASN A 81 5.87 10.38 -5.37
C ASN A 81 4.88 9.23 -5.14
N LEU A 82 3.63 9.53 -4.77
CA LEU A 82 2.58 8.53 -4.59
C LEU A 82 1.55 8.59 -5.71
N ILE A 83 0.91 7.46 -5.97
CA ILE A 83 -0.25 7.43 -6.86
C ILE A 83 -1.39 8.30 -6.25
N PRO A 84 -2.16 9.06 -7.04
CA PRO A 84 -3.11 10.06 -6.52
C PRO A 84 -4.17 9.53 -5.54
N LEU A 85 -4.50 8.25 -5.68
CA LEU A 85 -5.54 7.52 -4.96
C LEU A 85 -5.04 6.79 -3.71
N ALA A 86 -3.72 6.74 -3.50
CA ALA A 86 -3.16 6.22 -2.26
C ALA A 86 -3.26 7.28 -1.16
N ILE A 87 -3.68 6.83 0.01
CA ILE A 87 -3.66 7.58 1.26
C ILE A 87 -2.56 6.93 2.11
N PRO A 88 -1.37 7.55 2.21
CA PRO A 88 -0.24 6.96 2.91
C PRO A 88 -0.55 6.78 4.40
N LEU A 89 -0.01 5.71 4.99
CA LEU A 89 -0.10 5.39 6.42
C LEU A 89 1.29 5.41 7.06
N SER A 90 2.23 4.65 6.52
CA SER A 90 3.59 4.51 7.07
C SER A 90 4.62 4.27 5.97
N GLU A 91 5.89 4.55 6.27
CA GLU A 91 7.03 4.22 5.40
C GLU A 91 7.85 3.09 6.01
N ASN A 92 8.22 2.09 5.21
CA ASN A 92 9.11 1.04 5.66
C ASN A 92 10.59 1.41 5.46
N SER A 93 11.50 0.61 6.01
CA SER A 93 12.95 0.84 5.90
C SER A 93 13.50 0.76 4.47
N ALA A 94 12.75 0.16 3.55
CA ALA A 94 13.10 0.09 2.12
C ALA A 94 12.61 1.31 1.31
N GLY A 95 11.88 2.24 1.95
CA GLY A 95 11.29 3.42 1.30
C GLY A 95 10.01 3.11 0.51
N SER A 96 9.41 1.93 0.69
CA SER A 96 8.03 1.71 0.23
C SER A 96 7.04 2.27 1.25
N VAL A 97 5.87 2.66 0.77
CA VAL A 97 4.82 3.27 1.59
C VAL A 97 3.64 2.32 1.73
N THR A 98 3.28 1.95 2.96
CA THR A 98 2.01 1.28 3.26
C THR A 98 0.90 2.33 3.19
N ALA A 99 -0.16 2.05 2.43
CA ALA A 99 -1.23 3.00 2.14
C ALA A 99 -2.60 2.32 2.08
N LEU A 100 -3.67 3.10 2.26
CA LEU A 100 -5.01 2.73 1.82
C LEU A 100 -5.20 3.15 0.35
N LEU A 101 -5.80 2.29 -0.46
CA LEU A 101 -6.15 2.63 -1.83
C LEU A 101 -7.62 3.01 -1.94
N ARG A 102 -7.89 4.27 -2.30
CA ARG A 102 -9.26 4.73 -2.59
C ARG A 102 -9.62 4.40 -4.03
N TRP A 103 -10.54 3.44 -4.21
CA TRP A 103 -11.05 3.11 -5.55
C TRP A 103 -11.88 4.26 -6.15
N PRO A 104 -11.62 4.66 -7.41
CA PRO A 104 -12.43 5.68 -8.08
C PRO A 104 -13.88 5.24 -8.32
N THR A 105 -14.04 3.95 -8.65
CA THR A 105 -15.30 3.32 -9.04
C THR A 105 -15.53 2.06 -8.20
N ALA A 106 -15.35 2.17 -6.87
CA ALA A 106 -15.61 1.07 -5.96
C ALA A 106 -17.09 0.66 -6.06
N PRO A 107 -17.41 -0.63 -6.30
CA PRO A 107 -18.76 -1.13 -6.12
C PRO A 107 -19.24 -0.89 -4.67
N PRO A 108 -20.55 -0.72 -4.44
CA PRO A 108 -21.09 -0.68 -3.08
C PRO A 108 -20.64 -1.90 -2.27
N GLY A 109 -20.18 -1.66 -1.04
CA GLY A 109 -19.67 -2.71 -0.15
C GLY A 109 -18.21 -3.12 -0.39
N MET A 110 -17.50 -2.55 -1.36
CA MET A 110 -16.06 -2.74 -1.49
C MET A 110 -15.30 -1.86 -0.50
N GLU A 111 -14.62 -2.48 0.46
CA GLU A 111 -13.74 -1.80 1.39
C GLU A 111 -12.45 -1.28 0.72
N MET A 112 -11.78 -0.35 1.40
CA MET A 112 -10.47 0.16 0.94
C MET A 112 -9.37 -0.86 1.25
N PRO A 113 -8.67 -1.39 0.23
CA PRO A 113 -7.59 -2.32 0.46
C PRO A 113 -6.35 -1.63 0.99
N VAL A 114 -5.57 -2.41 1.75
CA VAL A 114 -4.23 -2.02 2.19
C VAL A 114 -3.24 -2.43 1.12
N VAL A 115 -2.41 -1.49 0.69
CA VAL A 115 -1.45 -1.68 -0.39
C VAL A 115 -0.06 -1.20 0.03
N GLU A 116 0.96 -1.75 -0.61
CA GLU A 116 2.32 -1.24 -0.59
C GLU A 116 2.58 -0.48 -1.89
N VAL A 117 2.86 0.81 -1.78
CA VAL A 117 3.28 1.65 -2.90
C VAL A 117 4.81 1.61 -2.96
N ARG A 118 5.33 1.07 -4.06
CA ARG A 118 6.77 1.00 -4.34
C ARG A 118 7.13 2.04 -5.40
N LYS A 119 8.43 2.23 -5.65
CA LYS A 119 8.93 3.07 -6.75
C LYS A 119 8.27 2.73 -8.10
N HIS A 120 7.99 1.46 -8.33
CA HIS A 120 7.39 0.95 -9.58
C HIS A 120 6.20 0.05 -9.30
N GLY A 121 5.05 0.65 -8.97
CA GLY A 121 3.77 -0.05 -8.89
C GLY A 121 3.21 -0.16 -7.48
N VAL A 122 2.11 -0.90 -7.39
CA VAL A 122 1.30 -1.04 -6.17
C VAL A 122 1.03 -2.51 -5.94
N TRP A 123 1.38 -2.99 -4.75
CA TRP A 123 1.16 -4.37 -4.33
C TRP A 123 0.01 -4.43 -3.35
N LEU A 124 -0.97 -5.29 -3.62
CA LEU A 124 -2.06 -5.53 -2.70
C LEU A 124 -1.57 -6.37 -1.52
N LEU A 125 -1.67 -5.80 -0.31
CA LEU A 125 -1.30 -6.48 0.94
C LEU A 125 -2.49 -7.19 1.58
N ALA A 126 -3.67 -6.57 1.54
CA ALA A 126 -4.92 -7.13 2.06
C ALA A 126 -6.14 -6.40 1.46
N LYS A 127 -7.29 -7.08 1.42
CA LYS A 127 -8.54 -6.52 0.90
C LYS A 127 -9.13 -5.41 1.77
N ASN A 128 -8.82 -5.42 3.06
CA ASN A 128 -9.23 -4.42 4.02
C ASN A 128 -8.25 -4.37 5.21
N VAL A 129 -8.49 -3.42 6.11
CA VAL A 129 -7.66 -3.18 7.30
C VAL A 129 -7.68 -4.37 8.25
N ASP A 130 -8.86 -4.95 8.49
CA ASP A 130 -9.05 -6.05 9.44
C ASP A 130 -8.30 -7.31 9.01
N GLN A 131 -8.39 -7.65 7.72
CA GLN A 131 -7.64 -8.76 7.14
C GLN A 131 -6.12 -8.52 7.25
N TYR A 132 -5.66 -7.28 7.12
CA TYR A 132 -4.25 -6.94 7.29
C TYR A 132 -3.80 -7.06 8.76
N ILE A 133 -4.58 -6.52 9.70
CA ILE A 133 -4.32 -6.64 11.15
C ILE A 133 -4.25 -8.12 11.54
N HIS A 134 -5.23 -8.93 11.13
CA HIS A 134 -5.27 -10.36 11.42
C HIS A 134 -4.02 -11.07 10.87
N ARG A 135 -3.63 -10.79 9.62
CA ARG A 135 -2.39 -11.34 9.04
C ARG A 135 -1.16 -10.97 9.87
N ILE A 136 -1.02 -9.71 10.26
CA ILE A 136 0.11 -9.24 11.08
C ILE A 136 0.19 -10.03 12.39
N LEU A 137 -0.93 -10.20 13.09
CA LEU A 137 -0.97 -10.88 14.38
C LEU A 137 -0.62 -12.37 14.26
N VAL A 138 -1.11 -13.05 13.22
CA VAL A 138 -0.79 -14.47 12.96
C VAL A 138 0.69 -14.64 12.62
N GLU A 139 1.24 -13.79 11.75
CA GLU A 139 2.66 -13.83 11.39
C GLU A 139 3.57 -13.57 12.61
N GLU A 140 3.18 -12.63 13.48
CA GLU A 140 3.90 -12.36 14.73
C GLU A 140 3.85 -13.55 15.70
N ASP A 141 2.68 -14.19 15.85
CA ASP A 141 2.51 -15.35 16.72
C ASP A 141 3.32 -16.56 16.23
N ALA A 142 3.31 -16.81 14.92
CA ALA A 142 4.05 -17.91 14.31
C ALA A 142 5.58 -17.75 14.44
N ASN A 143 6.09 -16.52 14.42
CA ASN A 143 7.53 -16.24 14.45
C ASN A 143 8.20 -16.54 15.80
N ASN A 144 7.46 -16.79 16.89
CA ASN A 144 7.94 -17.33 18.18
C ASN A 144 9.28 -16.73 18.69
N SER A 145 9.59 -15.48 18.35
CA SER A 145 10.84 -14.88 18.80
C SER A 145 10.73 -14.69 20.32
N ARG A 146 11.79 -14.99 21.08
CA ARG A 146 11.77 -14.83 22.55
C ARG A 146 11.48 -13.39 23.00
N LYS A 147 11.59 -12.43 22.09
CA LYS A 147 11.03 -11.07 22.16
C LYS A 147 9.71 -11.00 21.40
N SER A 148 8.76 -11.87 21.73
CA SER A 148 7.40 -11.76 21.21
C SER A 148 6.95 -10.33 21.52
N ASN A 149 6.70 -9.53 20.49
CA ASN A 149 6.28 -8.15 20.67
C ASN A 149 4.85 -8.20 21.23
N TYR A 150 4.72 -8.43 22.54
CA TYR A 150 3.47 -8.19 23.28
C TYR A 150 2.93 -6.80 22.95
N GLU A 151 3.83 -5.86 22.66
CA GLU A 151 3.54 -4.53 22.13
C GLU A 151 2.63 -4.54 20.89
N LEU A 152 2.79 -5.48 19.95
CA LEU A 152 1.92 -5.57 18.76
C LEU A 152 0.50 -6.01 19.11
N PHE A 153 0.37 -7.03 19.95
CA PHE A 153 -0.92 -7.48 20.45
C PHE A 153 -1.60 -6.38 21.29
N HIS A 154 -0.85 -5.68 22.14
CA HIS A 154 -1.35 -4.54 22.90
C HIS A 154 -1.74 -3.36 21.99
N ALA A 155 -0.99 -3.08 20.92
CA ALA A 155 -1.31 -2.03 19.96
C ALA A 155 -2.59 -2.31 19.16
N SER A 156 -2.87 -3.59 18.90
CA SER A 156 -4.12 -4.02 18.27
C SER A 156 -5.35 -3.93 19.18
N ALA A 157 -5.15 -3.86 20.51
CA ALA A 157 -6.19 -3.69 21.53
C ALA A 157 -7.43 -4.58 21.30
N ASP A 158 -8.63 -4.04 21.45
CA ASP A 158 -9.89 -4.79 21.35
C ASP A 158 -10.16 -5.29 19.92
N ALA A 159 -9.68 -4.57 18.90
CA ALA A 159 -9.73 -5.02 17.51
C ALA A 159 -8.92 -6.30 17.30
N GLY A 160 -7.74 -6.36 17.92
CA GLY A 160 -6.89 -7.55 17.92
C GLY A 160 -7.60 -8.75 18.52
N GLU A 161 -8.15 -8.62 19.73
CA GLU A 161 -8.82 -9.73 20.43
C GLU A 161 -10.03 -10.29 19.67
N LYS A 162 -10.75 -9.43 18.93
CA LYS A 162 -11.87 -9.84 18.07
C LYS A 162 -11.40 -10.58 16.82
N LEU A 163 -10.29 -10.14 16.24
CA LEU A 163 -9.78 -10.67 14.97
C LEU A 163 -8.93 -11.94 15.14
N TYR A 164 -8.11 -12.00 16.18
CA TYR A 164 -7.15 -13.08 16.41
C TYR A 164 -6.71 -13.16 17.89
N LYS A 165 -6.78 -14.34 18.50
CA LYS A 165 -6.22 -14.56 19.84
C LYS A 165 -4.83 -15.16 19.73
N LYS A 166 -3.90 -14.62 20.53
CA LYS A 166 -2.54 -15.15 20.62
C LYS A 166 -2.57 -16.63 21.02
N GLY A 167 -1.88 -17.48 20.28
CA GLY A 167 -1.90 -18.93 20.43
C GLY A 167 -2.82 -19.66 19.47
N ASP A 168 -3.79 -18.99 18.82
CA ASP A 168 -4.78 -19.62 17.94
C ASP A 168 -4.11 -20.37 16.76
N PHE A 169 -2.95 -19.89 16.27
CA PHE A 169 -2.18 -20.58 15.25
C PHE A 169 -1.70 -21.95 15.73
N ALA A 170 -1.08 -22.01 16.91
CA ALA A 170 -0.58 -23.26 17.51
C ALA A 170 -1.74 -24.21 17.89
N GLU A 171 -2.83 -23.67 18.43
CA GLU A 171 -4.03 -24.44 18.79
C GLU A 171 -4.70 -25.08 17.58
N SER A 172 -4.64 -24.43 16.41
CA SER A 172 -5.26 -24.92 15.18
C SER A 172 -4.67 -26.22 14.61
N GLN A 173 -3.50 -26.64 15.07
CA GLN A 173 -2.74 -27.79 14.56
C GLN A 173 -2.37 -27.69 13.06
N ILE A 174 -2.48 -26.51 12.45
CA ILE A 174 -2.05 -26.27 11.07
C ILE A 174 -0.54 -25.97 11.08
N SER A 175 0.26 -26.91 10.61
CA SER A 175 1.73 -26.80 10.61
C SER A 175 2.29 -25.76 9.63
N ASN A 176 1.49 -25.32 8.66
CA ASN A 176 1.92 -24.39 7.62
C ASN A 176 1.18 -23.05 7.74
N LEU A 177 1.93 -21.97 7.97
CA LEU A 177 1.42 -20.61 8.13
C LEU A 177 0.58 -20.14 6.93
N ASP A 178 1.05 -20.40 5.70
CA ASP A 178 0.34 -19.99 4.48
C ASP A 178 -1.02 -20.70 4.36
N VAL A 179 -1.09 -21.97 4.74
CA VAL A 179 -2.35 -22.73 4.80
C VAL A 179 -3.29 -22.16 5.85
N TYR A 180 -2.76 -21.76 7.01
CA TYR A 180 -3.57 -21.11 8.04
C TYR A 180 -4.13 -19.78 7.54
N LEU A 181 -3.28 -18.90 6.99
CA LEU A 181 -3.68 -17.59 6.48
C LEU A 181 -4.77 -17.71 5.43
N LEU A 182 -4.63 -18.61 4.45
CA LEU A 182 -5.64 -18.82 3.41
C LEU A 182 -6.96 -19.38 3.94
N ARG A 183 -6.94 -20.19 5.00
CA ARG A 183 -8.15 -20.83 5.56
C ARG A 183 -8.87 -20.00 6.61
N LYS A 184 -8.13 -19.22 7.41
CA LYS A 184 -8.64 -18.53 8.61
C LYS A 184 -8.71 -17.02 8.45
N VAL A 185 -7.86 -16.44 7.60
CA VAL A 185 -7.75 -14.98 7.45
C VAL A 185 -8.33 -14.52 6.11
N GLY A 186 -7.85 -15.08 5.01
CA GLY A 186 -8.39 -14.82 3.68
C GLY A 186 -7.35 -14.96 2.57
N LEU A 187 -7.70 -14.51 1.38
CA LEU A 187 -6.83 -14.61 0.20
C LEU A 187 -5.81 -13.48 0.17
N PHE A 188 -4.57 -13.83 -0.12
CA PHE A 188 -3.44 -12.91 -0.26
C PHE A 188 -2.66 -13.22 -1.55
N PRO A 189 -2.38 -12.19 -2.38
CA PRO A 189 -1.64 -12.33 -3.63
C PRO A 189 -0.31 -13.09 -3.47
N ASP A 190 0.51 -12.65 -2.53
CA ASP A 190 1.86 -13.18 -2.32
C ASP A 190 1.85 -14.63 -1.80
N ILE A 191 0.86 -14.99 -0.99
CA ILE A 191 0.70 -16.36 -0.46
C ILE A 191 0.27 -17.32 -1.57
N LEU A 192 -0.67 -16.92 -2.44
CA LEU A 192 -1.07 -17.73 -3.60
C LEU A 192 0.11 -17.92 -4.56
N GLU A 193 0.89 -16.86 -4.82
CA GLU A 193 2.09 -16.95 -5.65
C GLU A 193 3.14 -17.89 -5.03
N ARG A 194 3.36 -17.83 -3.71
CA ARG A 194 4.27 -18.73 -3.01
C ARG A 194 3.79 -20.17 -3.07
N LYS A 195 2.48 -20.40 -2.94
CA LYS A 195 1.87 -21.73 -3.06
C LYS A 195 2.08 -22.33 -4.45
N VAL A 196 1.90 -21.54 -5.52
CA VAL A 196 2.18 -21.99 -6.89
C VAL A 196 3.65 -22.40 -7.05
N LYS A 197 4.59 -21.56 -6.57
CA LYS A 197 6.03 -21.87 -6.60
C LYS A 197 6.35 -23.17 -5.86
N HIS A 198 5.77 -23.38 -4.68
CA HIS A 198 5.96 -24.60 -3.90
C HIS A 198 5.45 -25.86 -4.61
N HIS A 199 4.32 -25.76 -5.34
CA HIS A 199 3.84 -26.88 -6.16
C HIS A 199 4.82 -27.21 -7.30
N PHE A 200 5.37 -26.21 -7.97
CA PHE A 200 6.43 -26.43 -8.97
C PHE A 200 7.68 -27.08 -8.37
N GLU A 201 8.15 -26.61 -7.21
CA GLU A 201 9.32 -27.17 -6.51
C GLU A 201 9.14 -28.65 -6.13
N LYS A 202 7.90 -29.06 -5.86
CA LYS A 202 7.54 -30.45 -5.60
C LYS A 202 7.33 -31.31 -6.85
N GLY A 203 7.41 -30.72 -8.04
CA GLY A 203 7.09 -31.39 -9.30
C GLY A 203 5.59 -31.55 -9.56
N ASP A 204 4.72 -30.96 -8.73
CA ASP A 204 3.27 -31.02 -8.87
C ASP A 204 2.77 -29.89 -9.78
N GLN A 205 2.97 -30.09 -11.09
CA GLN A 205 2.62 -29.10 -12.12
C GLN A 205 1.12 -28.84 -12.19
N VAL A 206 0.29 -29.87 -11.99
CA VAL A 206 -1.17 -29.75 -12.08
C VAL A 206 -1.69 -28.84 -10.98
N SER A 207 -1.27 -29.06 -9.73
CA SER A 207 -1.68 -28.17 -8.64
C SER A 207 -1.15 -26.75 -8.80
N ALA A 208 0.05 -26.59 -9.39
CA ALA A 208 0.60 -25.27 -9.70
C ALA A 208 -0.31 -24.51 -10.70
N LEU A 209 -0.71 -25.17 -11.79
CA LEU A 209 -1.61 -24.59 -12.81
C LEU A 209 -3.00 -24.30 -12.25
N VAL A 210 -3.60 -25.25 -11.52
CA VAL A 210 -4.92 -25.07 -10.88
C VAL A 210 -4.89 -23.90 -9.89
N THR A 211 -3.82 -23.77 -9.10
CA THR A 211 -3.67 -22.65 -8.16
C THR A 211 -3.45 -21.32 -8.91
N GLY A 212 -2.70 -21.33 -10.02
CA GLY A 212 -2.51 -20.17 -10.90
C GLY A 212 -3.82 -19.69 -11.53
N GLU A 213 -4.62 -20.61 -12.07
CA GLU A 213 -5.96 -20.29 -12.60
C GLU A 213 -6.88 -19.77 -11.50
N PHE A 214 -6.92 -20.44 -10.35
CA PHE A 214 -7.69 -20.00 -9.19
C PHE A 214 -7.36 -18.56 -8.80
N TYR A 215 -6.07 -18.19 -8.80
CA TYR A 215 -5.62 -16.83 -8.48
C TYR A 215 -6.21 -15.77 -9.42
N THR A 216 -6.48 -16.10 -10.69
CA THR A 216 -7.04 -15.15 -11.68
C THR A 216 -8.55 -14.89 -11.56
N LYS A 217 -9.25 -15.60 -10.67
CA LYS A 217 -10.70 -15.41 -10.50
C LYS A 217 -11.01 -13.94 -10.16
N LYS A 218 -11.89 -13.33 -10.95
CA LYS A 218 -12.24 -11.91 -10.89
C LYS A 218 -12.69 -11.44 -9.50
N GLU A 219 -13.34 -12.32 -8.75
CA GLU A 219 -13.86 -12.07 -7.40
C GLU A 219 -12.76 -12.02 -6.33
N HIS A 220 -11.58 -12.58 -6.60
CA HIS A 220 -10.52 -12.64 -5.60
C HIS A 220 -9.83 -11.30 -5.43
N PHE A 221 -9.40 -10.66 -6.52
CA PHE A 221 -8.64 -9.41 -6.46
C PHE A 221 -9.12 -8.41 -7.52
N PRO A 222 -10.34 -7.88 -7.38
CA PRO A 222 -10.92 -6.97 -8.37
C PRO A 222 -10.05 -5.71 -8.54
N GLY A 223 -9.83 -5.32 -9.80
CA GLY A 223 -9.04 -4.14 -10.15
C GLY A 223 -7.53 -4.32 -10.12
N PHE A 224 -7.00 -5.49 -9.71
CA PHE A 224 -5.57 -5.77 -9.72
C PHE A 224 -5.19 -6.68 -10.89
N GLY A 225 -4.20 -6.25 -11.67
CA GLY A 225 -3.68 -7.01 -12.82
C GLY A 225 -2.65 -8.09 -12.47
N ARG A 226 -2.05 -8.02 -11.27
CA ARG A 226 -0.98 -8.95 -10.83
C ARG A 226 -1.36 -10.44 -10.96
N PRO A 227 -2.58 -10.90 -10.62
CA PRO A 227 -2.96 -12.29 -10.79
C PRO A 227 -2.82 -12.78 -12.23
N PHE A 228 -3.22 -11.97 -13.20
CA PHE A 228 -3.15 -12.32 -14.62
C PHE A 228 -1.70 -12.36 -15.13
N VAL A 229 -0.88 -11.37 -14.72
CA VAL A 229 0.55 -11.34 -15.05
C VAL A 229 1.25 -12.57 -14.50
N PHE A 230 1.01 -12.90 -13.22
CA PHE A 230 1.60 -14.09 -12.60
C PHE A 230 1.15 -15.37 -13.27
N ASN A 231 -0.15 -15.53 -13.58
CA ASN A 231 -0.64 -16.73 -14.24
C ASN A 231 -0.03 -16.89 -15.65
N ALA A 232 0.19 -15.80 -16.39
CA ALA A 232 0.92 -15.84 -17.64
C ALA A 232 2.37 -16.32 -17.45
N GLU A 233 3.07 -15.86 -16.42
CA GLU A 233 4.42 -16.35 -16.05
C GLU A 233 4.41 -17.85 -15.72
N VAL A 234 3.39 -18.33 -15.02
CA VAL A 234 3.18 -19.74 -14.68
C VAL A 234 2.98 -20.60 -15.93
N LEU A 235 2.14 -20.14 -16.87
CA LEU A 235 1.89 -20.82 -18.14
C LEU A 235 3.13 -20.86 -19.02
N LEU A 236 3.91 -19.77 -19.08
CA LEU A 236 5.17 -19.73 -19.82
C LEU A 236 6.18 -20.75 -19.28
N LYS A 237 6.36 -20.82 -17.96
CA LYS A 237 7.22 -21.83 -17.34
C LYS A 237 6.79 -23.25 -17.67
N PHE A 238 5.49 -23.51 -17.68
CA PHE A 238 4.98 -24.82 -18.03
C PHE A 238 5.30 -25.18 -19.49
N VAL A 239 5.12 -24.25 -20.42
CA VAL A 239 5.46 -24.44 -21.85
C VAL A 239 6.97 -24.69 -22.03
N GLU A 240 7.82 -23.98 -21.30
CA GLU A 240 9.29 -24.17 -21.33
C GLU A 240 9.74 -25.52 -20.74
N ILE A 241 8.99 -26.09 -19.79
CA ILE A 241 9.27 -27.41 -19.20
C ILE A 241 8.78 -28.54 -20.13
N PHE A 242 7.77 -28.29 -20.97
CA PHE A 242 7.14 -29.27 -21.86
C PHE A 242 7.44 -29.16 -23.38
N PRO A 243 8.57 -28.61 -23.89
CA PRO A 243 8.84 -28.59 -25.33
C PRO A 243 8.98 -30.01 -25.93
N TYR A 244 9.25 -31.03 -25.09
CA TYR A 244 9.46 -32.41 -25.52
C TYR A 244 8.18 -33.23 -25.74
N PHE A 245 7.02 -32.77 -25.27
CA PHE A 245 5.77 -33.53 -25.45
C PHE A 245 5.13 -33.23 -26.80
N VAL A 246 5.21 -31.99 -27.27
CA VAL A 246 4.67 -31.58 -28.58
C VAL A 246 5.44 -32.24 -29.74
N GLN A 247 6.76 -32.43 -29.61
CA GLN A 247 7.55 -33.14 -30.61
C GLN A 247 7.24 -34.65 -30.71
N LYS A 248 6.73 -35.28 -29.64
CA LYS A 248 6.37 -36.71 -29.66
C LYS A 248 4.97 -36.99 -30.20
N VAL A 249 4.09 -35.99 -30.27
CA VAL A 249 2.73 -36.15 -30.82
C VAL A 249 2.68 -35.88 -32.33
N SER A 250 3.73 -35.27 -32.92
CA SER A 250 3.88 -35.12 -34.39
C SER A 250 4.50 -36.33 -35.11
N VAL A 251 4.66 -37.47 -34.44
CA VAL A 251 5.13 -38.71 -35.06
C VAL A 251 4.10 -39.81 -34.82
N TYR A 252 2.90 -39.65 -35.39
CA TYR A 252 1.96 -40.72 -35.71
C TYR A 252 1.17 -40.32 -36.96
#